data_AF-A0A0R2U3K7-F1
#
_entry.id   AF-A0A0R2U3K7-F1
#
_cell.length_a   1.000
_cell.length_b   1.000
_cell.length_c   1.000
_cell.angle_alpha   90.00
_cell.angle_beta   90.00
_cell.angle_gamma   90.00
#
_symmetry.space_group_name_H-M   'P 1'
#
loop_
_entity.id
_entity.type
_entity.pdbx_description
1 polymer ?
#
loop_
_entity_poly.entity_id
_entity_poly.type
_entity_poly.pdbx_seq_one_letter_code
_entity_poly.pdbx_strand_id
1 'polypeptide(L)'
;MSNENDNEFWDGESDTIVEASRPKLKKPRMYQVILLNDDYTPMEFVVELIEQFFYKSRENATQIMLNIHTHGKGVCGVYTEDIAETKAALVTQFAQDHQHPLLCQAEPTDDDEEE
;
A
#
# COMPACT_ATOMS: atom_id res chain seq x y z
N MET A 1 -53.76 -60.79 25.23
CA MET A 1 -54.00 -59.82 24.14
C MET A 1 -53.11 -58.62 24.47
N SER A 2 -51.81 -58.65 24.16
CA SER A 2 -51.19 -58.26 22.88
C SER A 2 -51.45 -56.79 22.52
N ASN A 3 -50.55 -55.89 22.93
CA ASN A 3 -49.50 -55.40 22.02
C ASN A 3 -48.47 -54.53 22.76
N GLU A 4 -47.21 -54.94 22.60
CA GLU A 4 -45.97 -54.17 22.79
C GLU A 4 -45.82 -53.10 21.69
N ASN A 5 -45.15 -51.99 22.00
CA ASN A 5 -44.04 -51.37 21.24
C ASN A 5 -43.72 -50.01 21.88
N ASP A 6 -42.59 -49.88 22.57
CA ASP A 6 -41.30 -49.41 22.03
C ASP A 6 -41.33 -47.89 21.83
N ASN A 7 -40.82 -47.11 22.79
CA ASN A 7 -39.42 -46.67 22.87
C ASN A 7 -39.06 -45.71 21.74
N GLU A 8 -39.22 -44.40 21.97
CA GLU A 8 -38.35 -43.39 21.34
C GLU A 8 -37.95 -42.35 22.40
N PHE A 9 -36.96 -42.77 23.18
CA PHE A 9 -35.88 -41.97 23.71
C PHE A 9 -35.52 -40.86 22.71
N TRP A 10 -35.80 -39.60 23.03
CA TRP A 10 -35.37 -38.45 22.22
C TRP A 10 -33.86 -38.24 22.44
N ASP A 11 -33.07 -39.02 21.71
CA ASP A 11 -31.63 -38.82 21.51
C ASP A 11 -31.40 -37.97 20.25
N GLY A 12 -30.41 -37.08 20.31
CA GLY A 12 -29.87 -36.34 19.17
C GLY A 12 -30.86 -35.34 18.55
N GLU A 13 -30.62 -34.04 18.60
CA GLU A 13 -29.41 -33.43 18.08
C GLU A 13 -29.29 -32.07 18.75
N SER A 14 -28.26 -31.91 19.59
CA SER A 14 -27.78 -30.58 19.94
C SER A 14 -27.30 -29.96 18.63
N ASP A 15 -28.21 -29.28 17.93
CA ASP A 15 -27.91 -28.44 16.77
C ASP A 15 -26.91 -27.40 17.25
N THR A 16 -25.64 -27.75 17.09
CA THR A 16 -24.52 -26.97 17.57
C THR A 16 -24.38 -25.89 16.51
N ILE A 17 -25.07 -24.79 16.72
CA ILE A 17 -24.89 -23.57 15.93
C ILE A 17 -23.42 -23.18 16.09
N VAL A 18 -22.60 -23.55 15.10
CA VAL A 18 -21.21 -23.16 15.04
C VAL A 18 -21.24 -21.67 14.70
N GLU A 19 -21.05 -20.83 15.72
CA GLU A 19 -20.95 -19.39 15.53
C GLU A 19 -19.78 -19.13 14.56
N ALA A 20 -20.10 -18.69 13.34
CA ALA A 20 -19.09 -18.43 12.32
C ALA A 20 -18.12 -17.38 12.88
N SER A 21 -16.88 -17.80 13.13
CA SER A 21 -15.85 -16.90 13.65
C SER A 21 -15.68 -15.73 12.68
N ARG A 22 -15.70 -14.51 13.20
CA ARG A 22 -15.55 -13.30 12.39
C ARG A 22 -14.24 -13.41 11.60
N PRO A 23 -14.24 -13.23 10.26
CA PRO A 23 -13.04 -13.36 9.46
C PRO A 23 -11.97 -12.39 9.99
N LYS A 24 -10.75 -12.90 10.21
CA LYS A 24 -9.62 -12.06 10.59
C LYS A 24 -9.28 -11.17 9.40
N LEU A 25 -9.51 -9.86 9.56
CA LEU A 25 -9.13 -8.87 8.56
C LEU A 25 -7.60 -8.76 8.56
N LYS A 26 -6.94 -9.15 7.46
CA LYS A 26 -5.51 -8.89 7.26
C LYS A 26 -5.32 -7.40 7.00
N LYS A 27 -4.32 -6.79 7.64
CA LYS A 27 -3.92 -5.42 7.32
C LYS A 27 -3.39 -5.36 5.88
N PRO A 28 -3.69 -4.29 5.12
CA PRO A 28 -3.13 -4.13 3.78
C PRO A 28 -1.61 -3.97 3.85
N ARG A 29 -0.91 -4.51 2.86
CA ARG A 29 0.54 -4.31 2.69
C ARG A 29 0.82 -2.86 2.35
N MET A 30 1.85 -2.32 2.96
CA MET A 30 2.27 -0.94 2.83
C MET A 30 3.51 -0.84 1.96
N TYR A 31 3.52 0.18 1.11
CA TYR A 31 4.55 0.42 0.12
C TYR A 31 4.98 1.89 0.19
N GLN A 32 6.27 2.12 0.09
CA GLN A 32 6.85 3.45 -0.04
C GLN A 32 7.06 3.81 -1.50
N VAL A 33 6.72 5.05 -1.87
CA VAL A 33 6.99 5.60 -3.19
C VAL A 33 8.27 6.42 -3.13
N ILE A 34 9.23 6.08 -3.98
CA ILE A 34 10.61 6.57 -3.96
C ILE A 34 10.92 7.24 -5.28
N LEU A 35 11.54 8.42 -5.21
CA LEU A 35 12.19 9.06 -6.35
C LEU A 35 13.69 8.77 -6.33
N LEU A 36 14.25 8.51 -7.51
CA LEU A 36 15.67 8.29 -7.73
C LEU A 36 16.31 9.53 -8.37
N ASN A 37 17.49 9.91 -7.88
CA ASN A 37 18.25 11.04 -8.41
C ASN A 37 18.79 10.75 -9.81
N ASP A 38 18.87 11.80 -10.61
CA ASP A 38 19.51 11.82 -11.92
C ASP A 38 20.12 13.21 -12.20
N ASP A 39 20.97 13.31 -13.22
CA ASP A 39 21.72 14.54 -13.52
C ASP A 39 21.01 15.51 -14.48
N TYR A 40 19.77 15.22 -14.92
CA TYR A 40 19.10 15.93 -16.01
C TYR A 40 17.74 16.53 -15.62
N THR A 41 17.06 15.99 -14.61
CA THR A 41 15.78 16.51 -14.14
C THR A 41 16.00 17.79 -13.31
N PRO A 42 15.38 18.93 -13.66
CA PRO A 42 15.53 20.16 -12.89
C PRO A 42 15.01 20.04 -11.45
N MET A 43 15.74 20.61 -10.49
CA MET A 43 15.33 20.59 -9.07
C MET A 43 13.93 21.15 -8.85
N GLU A 44 13.60 22.25 -9.54
CA GLU A 44 12.29 22.90 -9.44
C GLU A 44 11.16 21.99 -9.93
N PHE A 45 11.40 21.24 -11.02
CA PHE A 45 10.44 20.25 -11.53
C PHE A 45 10.16 19.17 -10.49
N VAL A 46 11.20 18.68 -9.80
CA VAL A 46 11.02 17.68 -8.73
C VAL A 46 10.19 18.25 -7.58
N VAL A 47 10.41 19.51 -7.18
CA VAL A 47 9.62 20.16 -6.13
C VAL A 47 8.14 20.27 -6.52
N GLU A 48 7.84 20.81 -7.70
CA GLU A 48 6.46 20.94 -8.20
C GLU A 48 5.75 19.58 -8.30
N LEU A 49 6.47 18.56 -8.77
CA LEU A 49 5.98 17.19 -8.84
C LEU A 49 5.65 16.63 -7.45
N ILE A 50 6.53 16.84 -6.46
CA ILE A 50 6.27 16.38 -5.09
C ILE A 50 5.05 17.08 -4.49
N GLU A 51 4.89 18.38 -4.73
CA GLU A 51 3.71 19.15 -4.31
C GLU A 51 2.42 18.60 -4.95
N GLN A 52 2.44 18.38 -6.27
CA GLN A 52 1.26 17.96 -7.04
C GLN A 52 0.80 16.53 -6.72
N PHE A 53 1.71 15.56 -6.68
CA PHE A 53 1.35 14.15 -6.58
C PHE A 53 1.36 13.59 -5.16
N PHE A 54 2.11 14.20 -4.25
CA PHE A 54 2.25 13.72 -2.86
C PHE A 54 1.69 14.70 -1.83
N TYR A 55 1.10 15.82 -2.28
CA TYR A 55 0.44 16.82 -1.45
C TYR A 55 1.33 17.34 -0.32
N LYS A 56 2.63 17.46 -0.58
CA LYS A 56 3.58 18.08 0.35
C LYS A 56 3.53 19.59 0.19
N SER A 57 3.78 20.31 1.28
CA SER A 57 4.07 21.74 1.18
C SER A 57 5.38 21.95 0.43
N ARG A 58 5.53 23.13 -0.19
CA ARG A 58 6.77 23.59 -0.83
C ARG A 58 8.03 23.33 0.00
N GLU A 59 7.98 23.66 1.28
CA GLU A 59 9.09 23.48 2.21
C GLU A 59 9.48 22.01 2.35
N ASN A 60 8.50 21.12 2.61
CA ASN A 60 8.72 19.69 2.73
C ASN A 60 9.19 19.08 1.39
N ALA A 61 8.60 19.49 0.27
CA ALA A 61 8.98 19.06 -1.07
C ALA A 61 10.44 19.44 -1.39
N THR A 62 10.85 20.66 -1.03
CA THR A 62 12.24 21.13 -1.19
C THR A 62 13.21 20.29 -0.36
N GLN A 63 12.87 19.98 0.90
CA GLN A 63 13.69 19.14 1.75
C GLN A 63 13.83 17.71 1.20
N ILE A 64 12.72 17.12 0.73
CA ILE A 64 12.72 15.79 0.11
C ILE A 64 13.58 15.80 -1.16
N MET A 65 13.41 16.81 -2.02
CA MET A 65 14.21 16.97 -3.24
C MET A 65 15.70 17.06 -2.93
N LEU A 66 16.10 17.90 -1.96
CA LEU A 66 17.51 18.00 -1.54
C LEU A 66 18.05 16.67 -0.99
N ASN A 67 17.22 15.92 -0.28
CA ASN A 67 17.59 14.60 0.21
C ASN A 67 17.85 13.62 -0.94
N ILE A 68 16.95 13.56 -1.93
CA ILE A 68 17.10 12.74 -3.15
C ILE A 68 18.42 13.12 -3.86
N HIS A 69 18.64 14.40 -4.09
CA HIS A 69 19.85 14.90 -4.76
C HIS A 69 21.13 14.48 -4.05
N THR A 70 21.15 14.54 -2.71
CA THR A 70 22.34 14.27 -1.90
C THR A 70 22.59 12.77 -1.68
N HIS A 71 21.52 11.97 -1.53
CA HIS A 71 21.61 10.57 -1.12
C HIS A 71 21.27 9.58 -2.25
N GLY A 72 20.93 10.08 -3.44
CA GLY A 72 20.61 9.28 -4.62
C GLY A 72 19.17 8.79 -4.69
N LYS A 73 18.43 8.78 -3.57
CA LYS A 73 17.01 8.43 -3.52
C LYS A 73 16.31 9.05 -2.32
N GLY A 74 14.97 9.10 -2.35
CA GLY A 74 14.20 9.60 -1.21
C GLY A 74 12.72 9.22 -1.28
N VAL A 75 12.12 9.01 -0.10
CA VAL A 75 10.72 8.62 0.06
C VAL A 75 9.81 9.84 -0.04
N CYS A 76 8.82 9.79 -0.94
CA CYS A 76 7.83 10.85 -1.12
C CYS A 76 6.55 10.60 -0.32
N GLY A 77 6.21 9.33 -0.06
CA GLY A 77 5.07 8.94 0.76
C GLY A 77 4.93 7.42 0.90
N VAL A 78 4.10 6.99 1.84
CA VAL A 78 3.78 5.58 2.10
C VAL A 78 2.28 5.37 1.91
N TYR A 79 1.91 4.33 1.17
CA TYR A 79 0.54 4.03 0.76
C TYR A 79 0.31 2.51 0.75
N THR A 80 -0.92 2.07 0.50
CA THR A 80 -1.18 0.67 0.15
C THR A 80 -0.58 0.35 -1.22
N GLU A 81 -0.24 -0.92 -1.47
CA GLU A 81 0.35 -1.44 -2.71
C GLU A 81 -0.25 -0.79 -3.99
N ASP A 82 -1.55 -0.95 -4.25
CA ASP A 82 -2.21 -0.43 -5.45
C ASP A 82 -2.07 1.10 -5.62
N ILE A 83 -2.11 1.86 -4.51
CA ILE A 83 -1.99 3.32 -4.53
C ILE A 83 -0.55 3.72 -4.82
N ALA A 84 0.41 3.02 -4.22
CA ALA A 84 1.83 3.27 -4.43
C ALA A 84 2.23 3.01 -5.88
N GLU A 85 1.81 1.88 -6.45
CA GLU A 85 2.03 1.52 -7.86
C GLU A 85 1.42 2.56 -8.80
N THR A 86 0.16 2.94 -8.56
CA THR A 86 -0.54 3.95 -9.36
C THR A 86 0.18 5.29 -9.30
N LYS A 87 0.61 5.73 -8.12
CA LYS A 87 1.35 7.00 -7.96
C LYS A 87 2.70 6.95 -8.67
N ALA A 88 3.44 5.85 -8.54
CA ALA A 88 4.73 5.69 -9.21
C ALA A 88 4.57 5.77 -10.74
N ALA A 89 3.61 5.06 -11.30
CA ALA A 89 3.31 5.09 -12.73
C ALA A 89 2.92 6.48 -13.24
N LEU A 90 2.03 7.18 -12.53
CA LEU A 90 1.60 8.54 -12.89
C LEU A 90 2.76 9.54 -12.86
N VAL A 91 3.61 9.47 -11.83
CA VAL A 91 4.77 10.34 -11.69
C VAL A 91 5.79 10.09 -12.79
N THR A 92 6.10 8.82 -13.10
CA THR A 92 7.00 8.48 -14.19
C THR A 92 6.46 8.93 -15.54
N GLN A 93 5.17 8.74 -15.81
CA GLN A 93 4.56 9.22 -17.04
C GLN A 93 4.64 10.75 -17.15
N PHE A 94 4.33 11.47 -16.06
CA PHE A 94 4.42 12.92 -16.03
C PHE A 94 5.84 13.43 -16.31
N ALA A 95 6.86 12.78 -15.74
CA ALA A 95 8.25 13.11 -16.04
C ALA A 95 8.61 12.86 -17.52
N GLN A 96 8.17 11.74 -18.08
CA GLN A 96 8.39 11.41 -19.49
C GLN A 96 7.71 12.41 -20.44
N ASP A 97 6.48 12.81 -20.14
CA ASP A 97 5.73 13.81 -20.93
C ASP A 97 6.43 15.18 -20.93
N HIS A 98 7.18 15.48 -19.87
CA HIS A 98 8.02 16.69 -19.74
C HIS A 98 9.49 16.46 -20.17
N GLN A 99 9.81 15.31 -20.77
CA GLN A 99 11.13 14.96 -21.28
C GLN A 99 12.23 14.89 -20.21
N HIS A 100 11.87 14.47 -18.99
CA HIS A 100 12.80 14.26 -17.89
C HIS A 100 12.98 12.77 -17.60
N PRO A 101 14.21 12.28 -17.34
CA PRO A 101 14.48 10.86 -17.08
C PRO A 101 14.17 10.42 -15.64
N LEU A 102 13.50 11.27 -14.84
CA LEU A 102 13.17 11.03 -13.44
C LEU A 102 12.47 9.68 -13.24
N LEU A 103 13.02 8.85 -12.36
CA LEU A 103 12.50 7.52 -12.07
C LEU A 103 11.79 7.49 -10.72
N CYS A 104 10.61 6.87 -10.70
CA CYS A 104 9.76 6.71 -9.52
C CYS A 104 9.38 5.24 -9.36
N GLN A 105 9.49 4.70 -8.15
CA GLN A 105 9.23 3.28 -7.87
C GLN A 105 8.44 3.11 -6.59
N ALA A 106 7.66 2.02 -6.50
CA ALA A 106 7.03 1.55 -5.28
C ALA A 106 7.82 0.36 -4.73
N GLU A 107 8.22 0.42 -3.48
CA GLU A 107 8.93 -0.65 -2.77
C GLU A 107 8.12 -1.04 -1.51
N PRO A 108 8.07 -2.33 -1.11
CA PRO A 108 7.51 -2.71 0.19
C PRO A 108 8.20 -1.96 1.33
N THR A 109 7.46 -1.65 2.39
CA THR A 109 8.08 -1.13 3.61
C THR A 109 8.70 -2.27 4.41
N ASP A 110 9.83 -2.02 5.08
CA ASP A 110 10.58 -3.02 5.87
C ASP A 110 9.72 -3.71 6.94
N ASP A 111 8.67 -3.05 7.43
CA ASP A 111 7.72 -3.59 8.43
C ASP A 111 6.88 -4.78 7.93
N ASP A 112 6.79 -5.00 6.61
CA ASP A 112 6.03 -6.10 5.99
C ASP A 112 6.87 -7.36 5.74
N GLU A 113 8.19 -7.34 5.97
CA GLU A 113 9.07 -8.51 5.80
C GLU A 113 9.06 -9.46 7.01
N GLU A 114 8.46 -9.05 8.14
CA GLU A 114 8.48 -9.80 9.41
C GLU A 114 7.26 -10.74 9.65
N GLU A 115 6.38 -10.98 8.65
CA GLU A 115 5.26 -11.95 8.75
C GLU A 115 5.46 -13.29 8.01
#